data_AF-Q5D6V4-F1
#
_entry.id   AF-Q5D6V4-F1
#
_cell.length_a   1.000
_cell.length_b   1.000
_cell.length_c   1.000
_cell.angle_alpha   90.00
_cell.angle_beta   90.00
_cell.angle_gamma   90.00
#
_symmetry.space_group_name_H-M   'P 1'
#
loop_
_entity.id
_entity.type
_entity.pdbx_description
1 polymer ?
#
loop_
_entity_poly.entity_id
_entity_poly.type
_entity_poly.pdbx_seq_one_letter_code
_entity_poly.pdbx_strand_id
1 'polypeptide(L)'
;YDNCWLAEHMLILGITNPEGRKKYIAAAFPSACGKTNLAMMNPSLPGWKVECVGDDIAWMKFDEEGNLRAINPENGFFGVAPGTSVKTNPNAMKTIMKNTIFTNVAETSDGGVCWEGIDEPLPEGVSVTSWKNKPWSPESEEPCAHPNSRFCTPASQCPIIDPEWESPEGVPIEAIIFGGRRPQGVPLVYEAFDWQHGVFVGAAMRSEATAAAEHKGKVIMHDPFAMRPFFGYNFG
;
A
#
# COMPACT_ATOMS: atom_id res chain seq x y z
N TYR A 1 -4.80 4.94 22.62
CA TYR A 1 -5.31 4.44 23.92
C TYR A 1 -5.74 5.59 24.82
N ASP A 2 -4.83 6.41 25.35
CA ASP A 2 -5.16 7.42 26.39
C ASP A 2 -6.15 8.51 25.98
N ASN A 3 -6.24 8.84 24.69
CA ASN A 3 -7.05 9.96 24.18
C ASN A 3 -8.25 9.51 23.32
N CYS A 4 -8.65 8.24 23.40
CA CYS A 4 -9.81 7.66 22.69
C CYS A 4 -9.80 7.91 21.17
N TRP A 5 -8.70 7.54 20.51
CA TRP A 5 -8.52 7.49 19.06
C TRP A 5 -7.57 6.33 18.70
N LEU A 6 -7.53 5.96 17.42
CA LEU A 6 -6.81 4.82 16.86
C LEU A 6 -5.73 5.31 15.90
N ALA A 7 -4.52 4.73 16.00
CA ALA A 7 -3.42 4.94 15.05
C ALA A 7 -3.11 3.59 14.43
N GLU A 8 -3.44 3.40 13.17
CA GLU A 8 -3.44 2.09 12.52
C GLU A 8 -2.56 2.09 11.27
N HIS A 9 -1.93 0.94 11.00
CA HIS A 9 -1.23 0.66 9.76
C HIS A 9 -2.23 0.29 8.66
N MET A 10 -3.00 1.29 8.24
CA MET A 10 -4.08 1.18 7.28
C MET A 10 -3.94 2.19 6.15
N LEU A 11 -4.23 1.74 4.92
CA LEU A 11 -4.59 2.66 3.85
C LEU A 11 -5.97 3.25 4.09
N ILE A 12 -6.28 4.38 3.44
CA ILE A 12 -7.61 4.96 3.34
C ILE A 12 -7.91 5.26 1.87
N LEU A 13 -9.04 4.76 1.37
CA LEU A 13 -9.50 5.04 0.01
C LEU A 13 -10.98 5.44 -0.01
N GLY A 14 -11.34 6.29 -0.96
CA GLY A 14 -12.70 6.56 -1.37
C GLY A 14 -13.08 5.70 -2.56
N ILE A 15 -14.23 5.04 -2.52
CA ILE A 15 -14.76 4.27 -3.65
C ILE A 15 -16.12 4.81 -4.05
N THR A 16 -16.27 5.15 -5.33
CA THR A 16 -17.53 5.64 -5.91
C THR A 16 -18.09 4.58 -6.85
N ASN A 17 -19.37 4.22 -6.64
CA ASN A 17 -20.06 3.22 -7.45
C ASN A 17 -20.69 3.84 -8.72
N PRO A 18 -21.23 3.03 -9.65
CA PRO A 18 -21.86 3.52 -10.89
C PRO A 18 -23.08 4.44 -10.70
N GLU A 19 -23.66 4.46 -9.49
CA GLU A 19 -24.78 5.33 -9.12
C GLU A 19 -24.31 6.66 -8.49
N GLY A 20 -22.99 6.92 -8.46
CA GLY A 20 -22.40 8.13 -7.90
C GLY A 20 -22.35 8.17 -6.36
N ARG A 21 -22.63 7.06 -5.68
CA ARG A 21 -22.48 6.95 -4.22
C ARG A 21 -21.03 6.66 -3.86
N LYS A 22 -20.43 7.53 -3.04
CA LYS A 22 -19.06 7.39 -2.51
C LYS A 22 -19.10 6.86 -1.07
N LYS A 23 -18.19 5.95 -0.75
CA LYS A 23 -17.92 5.44 0.60
C LYS A 23 -16.42 5.43 0.86
N TYR A 24 -15.99 5.55 2.11
CA TYR A 24 -14.57 5.39 2.47
C TYR A 24 -14.30 4.09 3.21
N ILE A 25 -13.16 3.50 2.88
CA ILE A 25 -12.73 2.19 3.38
C ILE A 25 -11.31 2.32 3.89
N ALA A 26 -11.06 1.76 5.08
CA ALA A 26 -9.72 1.56 5.59
C ALA A 26 -9.30 0.09 5.42
N ALA A 27 -8.03 -0.19 5.17
CA ALA A 27 -7.56 -1.58 5.06
C ALA A 27 -6.16 -1.79 5.67
N ALA A 28 -6.07 -2.76 6.58
CA ALA A 28 -4.84 -3.18 7.24
C ALA A 28 -4.30 -4.45 6.57
N PHE A 29 -3.19 -4.27 5.83
CA PHE A 29 -2.39 -5.37 5.28
C PHE A 29 -0.94 -5.22 5.75
N PRO A 30 -0.23 -6.33 6.06
CA PRO A 30 1.19 -6.29 6.37
C PRO A 30 2.01 -5.60 5.28
N SER A 31 3.19 -5.11 5.64
CA SER A 31 4.08 -4.42 4.69
C SER A 31 4.37 -5.29 3.46
N ALA A 32 4.36 -4.67 2.28
CA ALA A 32 4.46 -5.34 0.97
C ALA A 32 3.35 -6.38 0.68
N CYS A 33 2.15 -6.24 1.27
CA CYS A 33 0.97 -7.06 0.96
C CYS A 33 -0.11 -6.32 0.16
N GLY A 34 0.22 -5.18 -0.47
CA GLY A 34 -0.62 -4.57 -1.51
C GLY A 34 -1.42 -3.32 -1.12
N LYS A 35 -1.10 -2.66 0.01
CA LYS A 35 -1.80 -1.43 0.42
C LYS A 35 -1.75 -0.33 -0.63
N THR A 36 -0.55 0.07 -1.07
CA THR A 36 -0.36 1.07 -2.14
C THR A 36 -1.10 0.72 -3.44
N ASN A 37 -1.10 -0.56 -3.85
CA ASN A 37 -1.83 -1.01 -5.03
C ASN A 37 -3.36 -0.88 -4.87
N LEU A 38 -3.90 -1.16 -3.68
CA LEU A 38 -5.33 -1.04 -3.42
C LEU A 38 -5.75 0.42 -3.26
N ALA A 39 -4.99 1.22 -2.51
CA ALA A 39 -5.27 2.64 -2.29
C ALA A 39 -5.30 3.45 -3.59
N MET A 40 -4.43 3.09 -4.54
CA MET A 40 -4.31 3.75 -5.84
C MET A 40 -4.85 2.90 -7.00
N MET A 41 -5.75 1.96 -6.72
CA MET A 41 -6.24 1.02 -7.73
C MET A 41 -6.86 1.74 -8.92
N ASN A 42 -6.56 1.27 -10.12
CA ASN A 42 -7.36 1.58 -11.31
C ASN A 42 -8.43 0.48 -11.45
N PRO A 43 -9.72 0.74 -11.16
CA PRO A 43 -10.75 -0.30 -11.16
C PRO A 43 -10.89 -0.92 -12.54
N SER A 44 -10.91 -2.26 -12.61
CA SER A 44 -11.21 -2.99 -13.85
C SER A 44 -12.70 -3.01 -14.17
N LEU A 45 -13.56 -2.69 -13.19
CA LEU A 45 -15.01 -2.65 -13.35
C LEU A 45 -15.46 -1.27 -13.87
N PRO A 46 -16.17 -1.22 -15.02
CA PRO A 46 -16.69 0.04 -15.54
C PRO A 46 -17.62 0.75 -14.57
N GLY A 47 -17.55 2.08 -14.52
CA GLY A 47 -18.40 2.91 -13.66
C GLY A 47 -17.97 2.97 -12.19
N TRP A 48 -16.97 2.20 -11.78
CA TRP A 48 -16.34 2.32 -10.47
C TRP A 48 -15.14 3.27 -10.53
N LYS A 49 -14.99 4.10 -9.49
CA LYS A 49 -13.86 5.00 -9.32
C LYS A 49 -13.27 4.78 -7.93
N VAL A 50 -11.94 4.76 -7.85
CA VAL A 50 -11.19 4.75 -6.58
C VAL A 50 -10.38 6.04 -6.49
N GLU A 51 -10.34 6.61 -5.30
CA GLU A 51 -9.57 7.80 -4.95
C GLU A 51 -8.75 7.51 -3.68
N CYS A 52 -7.52 7.99 -3.64
CA CYS A 52 -6.55 7.69 -2.59
C CYS A 52 -6.55 8.81 -1.54
N VAL A 53 -6.77 8.48 -0.27
CA VAL A 53 -6.56 9.42 0.86
C VAL A 53 -5.17 9.20 1.48
N GLY A 54 -4.79 7.94 1.69
CA GLY A 54 -3.47 7.54 2.20
C GLY A 54 -3.21 6.06 1.97
N ASP A 55 -1.94 5.64 1.93
CA ASP A 55 -1.60 4.26 1.57
C ASP A 55 -0.96 3.42 2.71
N ASP A 56 -0.59 4.04 3.84
CA ASP A 56 0.13 3.33 4.91
C ASP A 56 -0.41 3.57 6.32
N ILE A 57 -0.69 4.82 6.69
CA ILE A 57 -1.12 5.19 8.06
C ILE A 57 -2.50 5.85 8.07
N ALA A 58 -3.34 5.43 9.02
CA ALA A 58 -4.61 6.07 9.33
C ALA A 58 -4.68 6.48 10.81
N TRP A 59 -5.03 7.74 11.07
CA TRP A 59 -5.47 8.18 12.40
C TRP A 59 -6.97 8.32 12.41
N MET A 60 -7.64 7.62 13.33
CA MET A 60 -9.09 7.52 13.34
C MET A 60 -9.71 7.87 14.69
N LYS A 61 -10.83 8.58 14.65
CA LYS A 61 -11.58 8.99 15.85
C LYS A 61 -13.07 9.06 15.55
N PHE A 62 -13.91 8.63 16.49
CA PHE A 62 -15.35 8.87 16.39
C PHE A 62 -15.67 10.36 16.60
N ASP A 63 -16.47 10.94 15.70
CA ASP A 63 -17.00 12.31 15.82
C ASP A 63 -18.22 12.38 16.75
N GLU A 64 -18.81 13.57 16.90
CA GLU A 64 -19.98 13.80 17.76
C GLU A 64 -21.24 13.11 17.24
N GLU A 65 -21.31 12.85 15.93
CA GLU A 65 -22.38 12.12 15.26
C GLU A 65 -22.19 10.59 15.32
N GLY A 66 -21.06 10.11 15.85
CA GLY A 66 -20.74 8.69 15.99
C GLY A 66 -20.15 8.04 14.73
N ASN A 67 -19.73 8.82 13.74
CA ASN A 67 -19.00 8.32 12.58
C ASN A 67 -17.52 8.17 12.89
N LEU A 68 -16.91 7.07 12.44
CA LEU A 68 -15.46 6.90 12.53
C LEU A 68 -14.76 7.75 11.46
N ARG A 69 -14.20 8.90 11.84
CA ARG A 69 -13.42 9.77 10.95
C ARG A 69 -11.98 9.31 10.85
N ALA A 70 -11.41 9.36 9.65
CA ALA A 70 -10.01 9.02 9.41
C ALA A 70 -9.28 10.15 8.67
N ILE A 71 -8.05 10.44 9.10
CA ILE A 71 -7.10 11.27 8.36
C ILE A 71 -5.87 10.44 7.98
N ASN A 72 -5.25 10.81 6.86
CA ASN A 72 -3.89 10.39 6.54
C ASN A 72 -2.92 11.41 7.17
N PRO A 73 -2.06 11.02 8.13
CA PRO A 73 -1.09 11.93 8.73
C PRO A 73 0.14 12.19 7.85
N GLU A 74 0.27 11.53 6.69
CA GLU A 74 1.41 11.60 5.79
C GLU A 74 1.18 12.55 4.60
N ASN A 75 2.27 13.07 4.02
CA ASN A 75 2.23 13.99 2.88
C ASN A 75 2.85 13.39 1.59
N GLY A 76 3.02 12.07 1.58
CA GLY A 76 3.70 11.37 0.49
C GLY A 76 3.48 9.89 0.56
N PHE A 77 3.98 9.19 -0.46
CA PHE A 77 3.97 7.74 -0.52
C PHE A 77 5.39 7.22 -0.49
N PHE A 78 5.65 6.28 0.40
CA PHE A 78 6.90 5.55 0.48
C PHE A 78 6.72 4.11 -0.04
N GLY A 79 6.33 3.99 -1.30
CA GLY A 79 5.90 2.71 -1.89
C GLY A 79 7.06 1.80 -2.29
N VAL A 80 6.81 0.48 -2.26
CA VAL A 80 7.73 -0.55 -2.77
C VAL A 80 7.78 -0.46 -4.30
N ALA A 81 8.97 -0.29 -4.87
CA ALA A 81 9.13 -0.15 -6.31
C ALA A 81 8.97 -1.49 -7.07
N PRO A 82 9.64 -2.61 -6.69
CA PRO A 82 9.54 -3.86 -7.44
C PRO A 82 8.10 -4.38 -7.56
N GLY A 83 7.73 -4.78 -8.76
CA GLY A 83 6.38 -5.20 -9.14
C GLY A 83 5.42 -4.04 -9.48
N THR A 84 5.83 -2.77 -9.34
CA THR A 84 5.07 -1.62 -9.82
C THR A 84 5.26 -1.47 -11.32
N SER A 85 4.18 -1.51 -12.10
CA SER A 85 4.18 -1.27 -13.54
C SER A 85 2.90 -0.59 -13.99
N VAL A 86 2.83 -0.22 -15.27
CA VAL A 86 1.58 0.28 -15.89
C VAL A 86 0.44 -0.73 -15.72
N LYS A 87 0.75 -2.03 -15.65
CA LYS A 87 -0.25 -3.09 -15.47
C LYS A 87 -0.72 -3.21 -14.02
N THR A 88 0.19 -3.13 -13.05
CA THR A 88 -0.13 -3.40 -11.63
C THR A 88 -0.55 -2.15 -10.85
N ASN A 89 -0.01 -0.98 -11.20
CA ASN A 89 -0.36 0.29 -10.58
C ASN A 89 -0.03 1.48 -11.53
N PRO A 90 -0.88 1.75 -12.54
CA PRO A 90 -0.66 2.84 -13.48
C PRO A 90 -0.72 4.22 -12.81
N ASN A 91 -1.41 4.36 -11.68
CA ASN A 91 -1.48 5.62 -10.95
C ASN A 91 -0.16 5.91 -10.23
N ALA A 92 0.46 4.91 -9.59
CA ALA A 92 1.80 5.05 -9.04
C ALA A 92 2.83 5.40 -10.13
N MET A 93 2.79 4.73 -11.29
CA MET A 93 3.67 5.05 -12.42
C MET A 93 3.57 6.52 -12.84
N LYS A 94 2.35 7.09 -12.92
CA LYS A 94 2.17 8.53 -13.22
C LYS A 94 2.68 9.44 -12.11
N THR A 95 2.54 9.02 -10.85
CA THR A 95 2.89 9.80 -9.66
C THR A 95 4.41 9.97 -9.54
N ILE A 96 5.18 8.93 -9.83
CA ILE A 96 6.62 8.87 -9.57
C ILE A 96 7.50 9.53 -10.66
N MET A 97 6.93 10.00 -11.77
CA MET A 97 7.68 10.55 -12.90
C MET A 97 8.35 11.91 -12.63
N LYS A 98 8.00 12.59 -11.55
CA LYS A 98 8.55 13.90 -11.19
C LYS A 98 8.68 14.04 -9.68
N ASN A 99 9.61 14.89 -9.23
CA ASN A 99 9.82 15.23 -7.81
C ASN A 99 9.89 13.99 -6.87
N THR A 100 10.44 12.89 -7.37
CA THR A 100 10.44 11.61 -6.67
C THR A 100 11.87 11.18 -6.41
N ILE A 101 12.13 10.73 -5.18
CA ILE A 101 13.41 10.15 -4.79
C ILE A 101 13.26 8.64 -4.84
N PHE A 102 14.13 7.98 -5.62
CA PHE A 102 14.22 6.53 -5.64
C PHE A 102 15.40 6.06 -4.78
N THR A 103 15.23 4.95 -4.07
CA THR A 103 16.27 4.36 -3.21
C THR A 103 16.43 2.88 -3.55
N ASN A 104 17.66 2.47 -3.87
CA ASN A 104 18.06 1.10 -4.19
C ASN A 104 17.35 0.48 -5.42
N VAL A 105 16.92 1.29 -6.38
CA VAL A 105 16.50 0.83 -7.71
C VAL A 105 17.70 0.80 -8.65
N ALA A 106 17.55 0.18 -9.82
CA ALA A 106 18.55 0.28 -10.89
C ALA A 106 18.40 1.59 -11.67
N GLU A 107 19.50 2.03 -12.27
CA GLU A 107 19.57 3.20 -13.16
C GLU A 107 19.84 2.73 -14.60
N THR A 108 19.11 3.31 -15.55
CA THR A 108 19.34 3.06 -16.99
C THR A 108 20.25 4.12 -17.58
N SER A 109 21.04 3.78 -18.62
CA SER A 109 22.04 4.69 -19.18
C SER A 109 21.49 5.96 -19.84
N ASP A 110 20.19 6.03 -20.06
CA ASP A 110 19.45 7.21 -20.53
C ASP A 110 18.88 8.07 -19.37
N GLY A 111 19.22 7.75 -18.12
CA GLY A 111 18.83 8.50 -16.92
C GLY A 111 17.47 8.10 -16.33
N GLY A 112 16.93 6.96 -16.74
CA GLY A 112 15.72 6.37 -16.17
C GLY A 112 15.99 5.42 -15.00
N VAL A 113 14.93 4.75 -14.56
CA VAL A 113 14.95 3.78 -13.45
C VAL A 113 14.46 2.42 -13.91
N CYS A 114 14.96 1.35 -13.29
CA CYS A 114 14.53 -0.01 -13.57
C CYS A 114 14.41 -0.83 -12.27
N TRP A 115 13.47 -1.77 -12.26
CA TRP A 115 13.29 -2.76 -11.20
C TRP A 115 12.58 -3.99 -11.76
N GLU A 116 12.59 -5.09 -11.00
CA GLU A 116 11.90 -6.33 -11.34
C GLU A 116 10.39 -6.09 -11.52
N GLY A 117 9.88 -6.41 -12.70
CA GLY A 117 8.44 -6.32 -13.01
C GLY A 117 7.94 -4.92 -13.36
N ILE A 118 8.80 -4.00 -13.81
CA ILE A 118 8.39 -2.69 -14.36
C ILE A 118 7.60 -2.80 -15.68
N ASP A 119 7.63 -3.97 -16.33
CA ASP A 119 6.91 -4.32 -17.57
C ASP A 119 7.09 -3.33 -18.74
N GLU A 120 8.23 -2.63 -18.79
CA GLU A 120 8.64 -1.77 -19.91
C GLU A 120 9.90 -2.35 -20.56
N PRO A 121 9.89 -2.64 -21.88
CA PRO A 121 11.08 -3.17 -22.55
C PRO A 121 12.17 -2.10 -22.57
N LEU A 122 13.38 -2.49 -22.20
CA LEU A 122 14.55 -1.63 -22.32
C LEU A 122 14.76 -1.28 -23.80
N PRO A 123 14.90 0.01 -24.17
CA PRO A 123 15.21 0.39 -25.53
C PRO A 123 16.54 -0.23 -26.00
N GLU A 124 16.67 -0.45 -27.30
CA GLU A 124 17.88 -1.03 -27.88
C GLU A 124 19.10 -0.14 -27.58
N GLY A 125 20.17 -0.76 -27.06
CA GLY A 125 21.40 -0.05 -26.69
C GLY A 125 21.39 0.60 -25.30
N VAL A 126 20.29 0.53 -24.54
CA VAL A 126 20.25 1.02 -23.15
C VAL A 126 20.84 -0.04 -22.21
N SER A 127 21.81 0.38 -21.40
CA SER A 127 22.44 -0.47 -20.38
C SER A 127 21.89 -0.14 -18.99
N VAL A 128 22.03 -1.07 -18.05
CA VAL A 128 21.48 -0.95 -16.70
C VAL A 128 22.60 -1.10 -15.67
N THR A 129 22.60 -0.20 -14.68
CA THR A 129 23.43 -0.29 -13.48
C THR A 129 22.54 -0.68 -12.30
N SER A 130 22.84 -1.81 -11.67
CA SER A 130 22.09 -2.30 -10.51
C SER A 130 22.22 -1.40 -9.30
N TRP A 131 21.34 -1.59 -8.31
CA TRP A 131 21.38 -0.93 -7.00
C TRP A 131 22.69 -1.13 -6.22
N LYS A 132 23.48 -2.16 -6.57
CA LYS A 132 24.82 -2.39 -6.03
C LYS A 132 25.93 -1.63 -6.77
N ASN A 133 25.56 -0.72 -7.68
CA ASN A 133 26.45 0.04 -8.54
C ASN A 133 27.36 -0.87 -9.40
N LYS A 134 26.76 -1.90 -10.01
CA LYS A 134 27.41 -2.85 -10.92
C LYS A 134 26.62 -2.99 -12.21
N PRO A 135 27.26 -3.23 -13.36
CA PRO A 135 26.56 -3.55 -14.60
C PRO A 135 25.60 -4.73 -14.40
N TRP A 136 24.41 -4.63 -14.98
CA TRP A 136 23.36 -5.64 -14.90
C TRP A 136 22.79 -5.95 -16.27
N SER A 137 22.40 -7.22 -16.46
CA SER A 137 21.65 -7.69 -17.62
C SER A 137 20.58 -8.70 -17.16
N PRO A 138 19.56 -9.01 -17.98
CA PRO A 138 18.55 -10.01 -17.65
C PRO A 138 19.09 -11.41 -17.32
N GLU A 139 20.31 -11.73 -17.75
CA GLU A 139 21.00 -13.00 -17.47
C GLU A 139 21.75 -12.99 -16.12
N SER A 140 21.78 -11.85 -15.41
CA SER A 140 22.45 -11.73 -14.12
C SER A 140 21.71 -12.51 -13.03
N GLU A 141 22.47 -13.17 -12.13
CA GLU A 141 21.89 -13.96 -11.04
C GLU A 141 21.19 -13.12 -9.95
N GLU A 142 21.64 -11.88 -9.77
CA GLU A 142 21.10 -10.96 -8.78
C GLU A 142 20.09 -9.98 -9.40
N PRO A 143 19.06 -9.55 -8.65
CA PRO A 143 18.10 -8.56 -9.13
C PRO A 143 18.76 -7.19 -9.35
N CYS A 144 18.25 -6.42 -10.32
CA CYS A 144 18.71 -5.09 -10.64
C CYS A 144 18.35 -4.10 -9.52
N ALA A 145 17.21 -4.27 -8.86
CA ALA A 145 16.77 -3.48 -7.72
C ALA A 145 16.73 -4.31 -6.42
N HIS A 146 16.87 -3.66 -5.28
CA HIS A 146 16.68 -4.35 -4.00
C HIS A 146 15.20 -4.77 -3.85
N PRO A 147 14.85 -5.95 -3.32
CA PRO A 147 13.45 -6.39 -3.17
C PRO A 147 12.56 -5.47 -2.32
N ASN A 148 13.17 -4.64 -1.47
CA ASN A 148 12.52 -3.58 -0.69
C ASN A 148 12.99 -2.17 -1.10
N SER A 149 13.41 -2.00 -2.35
CA SER A 149 13.67 -0.68 -2.93
C SER A 149 12.39 0.14 -3.01
N ARG A 150 12.52 1.46 -2.93
CA ARG A 150 11.41 2.37 -2.65
C ARG A 150 11.42 3.57 -3.59
N PHE A 151 10.23 4.08 -3.87
CA PHE A 151 10.03 5.45 -4.31
C PHE A 151 9.47 6.27 -3.15
N CYS A 152 9.91 7.52 -3.03
CA CYS A 152 9.41 8.51 -2.09
C CYS A 152 8.89 9.69 -2.91
N THR A 153 7.57 9.85 -2.98
CA THR A 153 6.91 10.80 -3.89
C THR A 153 5.82 11.61 -3.17
N PRO A 154 5.61 12.90 -3.49
CA PRO A 154 4.56 13.71 -2.87
C PRO A 154 3.15 13.21 -3.21
N ALA A 155 2.26 13.18 -2.22
CA ALA A 155 0.93 12.61 -2.37
C ALA A 155 0.07 13.38 -3.37
N SER A 156 0.19 14.71 -3.37
CA SER A 156 -0.48 15.64 -4.27
C SER A 156 -0.21 15.42 -5.77
N GLN A 157 0.77 14.59 -6.13
CA GLN A 157 1.05 14.22 -7.53
C GLN A 157 0.21 13.03 -8.00
N CYS A 158 -0.47 12.32 -7.10
CA CYS A 158 -1.26 11.16 -7.48
C CYS A 158 -2.46 11.60 -8.31
N PRO A 159 -2.65 11.04 -9.51
CA PRO A 159 -3.71 11.46 -10.43
C PRO A 159 -5.13 11.16 -9.92
N ILE A 160 -5.23 10.36 -8.85
CA ILE A 160 -6.48 10.00 -8.19
C ILE A 160 -6.44 10.32 -6.70
N ILE A 161 -5.62 11.29 -6.28
CA ILE A 161 -5.69 11.79 -4.91
C ILE A 161 -7.11 12.26 -4.61
N ASP A 162 -7.64 11.86 -3.47
CA ASP A 162 -8.99 12.22 -3.05
C ASP A 162 -9.06 13.73 -2.78
N PRO A 163 -10.12 14.46 -3.19
CA PRO A 163 -10.26 15.88 -2.86
C PRO A 163 -10.25 16.17 -1.34
N GLU A 164 -10.67 15.20 -0.51
CA GLU A 164 -10.71 15.35 0.95
C GLU A 164 -9.47 14.76 1.66
N TRP A 165 -8.39 14.44 0.94
CA TRP A 165 -7.23 13.77 1.53
C TRP A 165 -6.51 14.57 2.63
N GLU A 166 -6.57 15.91 2.55
CA GLU A 166 -6.05 16.86 3.55
C GLU A 166 -7.16 17.49 4.40
N SER A 167 -8.39 16.97 4.34
CA SER A 167 -9.52 17.53 5.06
C SER A 167 -9.30 17.42 6.57
N PRO A 168 -9.39 18.52 7.35
CA PRO A 168 -9.13 18.49 8.79
C PRO A 168 -10.18 17.67 9.55
N GLU A 169 -11.37 17.52 9.00
CA GLU A 169 -12.47 16.73 9.57
C GLU A 169 -12.27 15.21 9.36
N GLY A 170 -11.39 14.84 8.43
CA GLY A 170 -11.23 13.47 7.97
C GLY A 170 -12.46 12.91 7.23
N VAL A 171 -12.28 11.71 6.70
CA VAL A 171 -13.29 11.01 5.91
C VAL A 171 -14.02 9.96 6.75
N PRO A 172 -15.34 9.77 6.59
CA PRO A 172 -16.10 8.79 7.36
C PRO A 172 -15.86 7.37 6.86
N ILE A 173 -15.26 6.52 7.69
CA ILE A 173 -14.98 5.11 7.39
C ILE A 173 -16.24 4.26 7.58
N GLU A 174 -16.61 3.53 6.53
CA GLU A 174 -17.79 2.65 6.52
C GLU A 174 -17.43 1.16 6.48
N ALA A 175 -16.18 0.83 6.20
CA ALA A 175 -15.67 -0.55 6.25
C ALA A 175 -14.17 -0.56 6.62
N ILE A 176 -13.79 -1.58 7.39
CA ILE A 176 -12.38 -1.91 7.68
C ILE A 176 -12.10 -3.29 7.11
N ILE A 177 -11.03 -3.40 6.32
CA ILE A 177 -10.62 -4.66 5.68
C ILE A 177 -9.33 -5.17 6.33
N PHE A 178 -9.31 -6.46 6.66
CA PHE A 178 -8.11 -7.18 7.08
C PHE A 178 -7.68 -8.17 6.01
N GLY A 179 -6.37 -8.32 5.81
CA GLY A 179 -5.86 -9.24 4.79
C GLY A 179 -4.36 -9.46 4.86
N GLY A 180 -3.90 -10.51 4.18
CA GLY A 180 -2.49 -10.89 4.14
C GLY A 180 -2.25 -12.00 3.13
N ARG A 181 -0.97 -12.36 2.92
CA ARG A 181 -0.59 -13.40 1.96
C ARG A 181 -0.88 -14.78 2.55
N ARG A 182 -1.89 -15.47 2.00
CA ARG A 182 -2.30 -16.81 2.42
C ARG A 182 -2.38 -17.75 1.20
N PRO A 183 -1.46 -18.71 1.06
CA PRO A 183 -1.42 -19.58 -0.13
C PRO A 183 -2.55 -20.61 -0.14
N GLN A 184 -3.16 -20.92 1.00
CA GLN A 184 -4.21 -21.93 1.13
C GLN A 184 -5.16 -21.61 2.29
N GLY A 185 -6.42 -22.01 2.12
CA GLY A 185 -7.42 -22.19 3.20
C GLY A 185 -8.23 -20.95 3.55
N VAL A 186 -7.73 -19.73 3.33
CA VAL A 186 -8.51 -18.50 3.52
C VAL A 186 -9.23 -18.15 2.22
N PRO A 187 -10.55 -17.88 2.22
CA PRO A 187 -11.28 -17.49 1.02
C PRO A 187 -10.88 -16.08 0.56
N LEU A 188 -11.30 -15.69 -0.66
CA LEU A 188 -10.97 -14.38 -1.24
C LEU A 188 -11.50 -13.21 -0.39
N VAL A 189 -12.75 -13.30 0.07
CA VAL A 189 -13.40 -12.32 0.92
C VAL A 189 -14.44 -13.02 1.79
N TYR A 190 -14.58 -12.58 3.03
CA TYR A 190 -15.65 -12.95 3.95
C TYR A 190 -15.92 -11.77 4.89
N GLU A 191 -17.14 -11.71 5.42
CA GLU A 191 -17.57 -10.66 6.34
C GLU A 191 -17.57 -11.19 7.77
N ALA A 192 -17.20 -10.35 8.74
CA ALA A 192 -17.37 -10.67 10.15
C ALA A 192 -18.86 -10.72 10.51
N PHE A 193 -19.20 -11.45 11.58
CA PHE A 193 -20.60 -11.58 12.01
C PHE A 193 -21.07 -10.38 12.84
N ASP A 194 -20.13 -9.78 13.55
CA ASP A 194 -20.30 -8.61 14.41
C ASP A 194 -18.93 -7.97 14.68
N TRP A 195 -18.93 -6.91 15.48
CA TRP A 195 -17.73 -6.16 15.83
C TRP A 195 -16.70 -7.01 16.60
N GLN A 196 -17.15 -7.78 17.60
CA GLN A 196 -16.28 -8.61 18.42
C GLN A 196 -15.59 -9.69 17.57
N HIS A 197 -16.34 -10.30 16.64
CA HIS A 197 -15.79 -11.24 15.66
C HIS A 197 -14.81 -10.53 14.71
N GLY A 198 -15.09 -9.31 14.27
CA GLY A 198 -14.17 -8.51 13.45
C GLY A 198 -12.84 -8.23 14.16
N VAL A 199 -12.88 -7.88 15.45
CA VAL A 199 -11.68 -7.70 16.28
C VAL A 199 -10.89 -9.01 16.39
N PHE A 200 -11.58 -10.15 16.57
CA PHE A 200 -10.94 -11.46 16.56
C PHE A 200 -10.29 -11.79 15.20
N VAL A 201 -10.96 -11.49 14.09
CA VAL A 201 -10.41 -11.67 12.73
C VAL A 201 -9.12 -10.86 12.56
N GLY A 202 -9.11 -9.59 12.98
CA GLY A 202 -7.92 -8.76 13.00
C GLY A 202 -6.79 -9.34 13.85
N ALA A 203 -7.10 -9.80 15.07
CA ALA A 203 -6.12 -10.43 15.97
C ALA A 203 -5.57 -11.76 15.43
N ALA A 204 -6.38 -12.51 14.68
CA ALA A 204 -6.01 -13.79 14.10
C ALA A 204 -5.25 -13.69 12.77
N MET A 205 -4.98 -12.46 12.29
CA MET A 205 -4.28 -12.24 11.04
C MET A 205 -2.93 -12.95 10.98
N ARG A 206 -2.69 -13.59 9.83
CA ARG A 206 -1.42 -14.24 9.48
C ARG A 206 -1.06 -13.94 8.04
N SER A 207 0.22 -13.81 7.74
CA SER A 207 0.73 -13.56 6.39
C SER A 207 2.09 -14.23 6.18
N GLU A 208 2.38 -14.62 4.93
CA GLU A 208 3.75 -14.94 4.54
C GLU A 208 4.67 -13.74 4.79
N ALA A 209 5.87 -14.01 5.30
CA ALA A 209 6.92 -13.01 5.49
C ALA A 209 7.31 -12.35 4.17
N THR A 210 7.62 -11.05 4.22
CA THR A 210 8.02 -10.23 3.07
C THR A 210 9.41 -9.65 3.28
N ALA A 211 10.02 -9.13 2.22
CA ALA A 211 11.34 -8.49 2.28
C ALA A 211 11.35 -7.12 3.00
N ALA A 212 10.22 -6.70 3.59
CA ALA A 212 10.12 -5.44 4.33
C ALA A 212 10.85 -5.48 5.68
N ALA A 213 11.12 -6.66 6.23
CA ALA A 213 11.82 -6.88 7.50
C ALA A 213 12.91 -7.96 7.36
N GLU A 214 13.61 -8.31 8.44
CA GLU A 214 14.73 -9.27 8.43
C GLU A 214 14.33 -10.74 8.20
N HIS A 215 13.03 -11.04 8.15
CA HIS A 215 12.55 -12.42 8.03
C HIS A 215 12.77 -12.98 6.62
N LYS A 216 13.52 -14.09 6.55
CA LYS A 216 13.80 -14.81 5.30
C LYS A 216 12.82 -15.96 5.08
N GLY A 217 12.38 -16.13 3.83
CA GLY A 217 11.59 -17.28 3.38
C GLY A 217 10.07 -17.09 3.45
N LYS A 218 9.33 -18.02 2.84
CA LYS A 218 7.85 -18.03 2.76
C LYS A 218 7.22 -18.64 4.02
N VAL A 219 7.57 -18.15 5.20
CA VAL A 219 7.00 -18.62 6.47
C VAL A 219 5.75 -17.81 6.81
N ILE A 220 4.67 -18.48 7.21
CA ILE A 220 3.42 -17.82 7.63
C ILE A 220 3.55 -17.39 9.09
N MET A 221 3.61 -16.08 9.31
CA MET A 221 3.72 -15.47 10.64
C MET A 221 2.40 -14.86 11.08
N HIS A 222 2.20 -14.74 12.39
CA HIS A 222 1.14 -13.88 12.94
C HIS A 222 1.48 -12.41 12.68
N ASP A 223 0.47 -11.62 12.33
CA ASP A 223 0.58 -10.18 12.18
C ASP A 223 -0.77 -9.52 12.55
N PRO A 224 -1.15 -9.56 13.83
CA PRO A 224 -2.45 -9.06 14.29
C PRO A 224 -2.63 -7.60 13.87
N PHE A 225 -3.75 -7.30 13.20
CA PHE A 225 -4.09 -5.98 12.68
C PHE A 225 -3.03 -5.37 11.72
N ALA A 226 -2.12 -6.18 11.18
CA ALA A 226 -0.91 -5.70 10.49
C ALA A 226 -0.01 -4.81 11.36
N MET A 227 -0.13 -4.88 12.68
CA MET A 227 0.52 -4.00 13.65
C MET A 227 1.64 -4.69 14.43
N ARG A 228 2.00 -5.94 14.13
CA ARG A 228 3.02 -6.68 14.90
C ARG A 228 4.31 -5.89 15.12
N PRO A 229 4.93 -5.24 14.12
CA PRO A 229 6.16 -4.50 14.33
C PRO A 229 5.93 -3.06 14.84
N PHE A 230 4.69 -2.64 15.08
CA PHE A 230 4.31 -1.24 15.29
C PHE A 230 3.55 -0.97 16.60
N PHE A 231 3.30 -1.98 17.44
CA PHE A 231 2.67 -1.76 18.73
C PHE A 231 3.53 -0.85 19.63
N GLY A 232 2.97 0.28 20.04
CA GLY A 232 3.60 1.21 20.99
C GLY A 232 3.33 0.89 22.46
N TYR A 233 2.52 -0.14 22.74
CA TYR A 233 2.10 -0.57 24.09
C TYR A 233 1.71 -2.06 24.07
N ASN A 234 1.17 -2.58 25.18
CA ASN A 234 0.70 -3.97 25.26
C ASN A 234 -0.44 -4.22 24.26
N PHE A 235 -0.37 -5.31 23.49
CA PHE A 235 -1.40 -5.68 22.52
C PHE A 235 -2.76 -6.05 23.15
N GLY A 236 -2.75 -6.66 24.34
CA GLY A 236 -3.95 -7.18 25.01
C GLY A 236 -4.64 -6.22 25.95
#